data_AF-A0A7U9TIW2-F1
#
_entry.id   AF-A0A7U9TIW2-F1
#
_cell.length_a   1.000
_cell.length_b   1.000
_cell.length_c   1.000
_cell.angle_alpha   90.00
_cell.angle_beta   90.00
_cell.angle_gamma   90.00
#
_symmetry.space_group_name_H-M   'P 1'
#
loop_
_entity.id
_entity.type
_entity.pdbx_description
1 polymer ?
#
loop_
_entity_poly.entity_id
_entity_poly.type
_entity_poly.pdbx_seq_one_letter_code
_entity_poly.pdbx_strand_id
1 'polypeptide(L)'
;MEITWFNERPKDCIVTLAKGNLTLNKPATTFFENAYSVMLGYNKDKKTVFIKPLNKEHALRHDVSDSSKYRITVKSSYSRVTNKAFMEEIISMAHIDLENETKKFKANWNEKEQILIMDLKEEV
;
A
#
# COMPACT_ATOMS: atom_id res chain seq x y z
N MET A 1 -35.09 -4.10 -24.33
CA MET A 1 -34.49 -5.15 -23.50
C MET A 1 -33.75 -4.46 -22.38
N GLU A 2 -34.19 -4.58 -21.13
CA GLU A 2 -33.45 -4.06 -19.98
C GLU A 2 -32.44 -5.12 -19.52
N ILE A 3 -31.15 -4.80 -19.63
CA ILE A 3 -30.07 -5.63 -19.10
C ILE A 3 -29.57 -4.95 -17.83
N THR A 4 -29.67 -5.65 -16.70
CA THR A 4 -29.01 -5.23 -15.46
C THR A 4 -27.66 -5.92 -15.37
N TRP A 5 -26.60 -5.15 -15.53
CA TRP A 5 -25.23 -5.62 -15.39
C TRP A 5 -24.87 -5.65 -13.90
N PHE A 6 -24.54 -6.83 -13.39
CA PHE A 6 -24.05 -6.96 -12.01
C PHE A 6 -22.59 -6.54 -11.96
N ASN A 7 -22.28 -5.51 -11.19
CA ASN A 7 -20.91 -5.24 -10.79
C ASN A 7 -20.53 -6.21 -9.67
N GLU A 8 -19.31 -6.76 -9.75
CA GLU A 8 -18.72 -7.54 -8.67
C GLU A 8 -18.74 -6.69 -7.38
N ARG A 9 -19.08 -7.28 -6.23
CA ARG A 9 -19.10 -6.55 -4.95
C ARG A 9 -17.76 -5.81 -4.77
N PRO A 10 -17.74 -4.59 -4.20
CA PRO A 10 -16.50 -3.91 -3.90
C PRO A 10 -15.63 -4.85 -3.07
N LYS A 11 -14.51 -5.27 -3.64
CA LYS A 11 -13.56 -6.13 -2.93
C LYS A 11 -12.74 -5.23 -2.03
N ASP A 12 -12.57 -5.64 -0.78
CA ASP A 12 -11.76 -4.90 0.18
C ASP A 12 -10.33 -4.70 -0.36
N CYS A 13 -9.79 -3.50 -0.16
CA CYS A 13 -8.38 -3.27 -0.37
C CYS A 13 -7.62 -3.92 0.80
N ILE A 14 -6.74 -4.86 0.48
CA ILE A 14 -5.96 -5.60 1.47
C ILE A 14 -4.48 -5.38 1.19
N VAL A 15 -3.74 -5.12 2.26
CA VAL A 15 -2.29 -5.03 2.25
C VAL A 15 -1.74 -6.14 3.12
N THR A 16 -0.90 -6.97 2.52
CA THR A 16 -0.18 -8.06 3.19
C THR A 16 1.21 -7.58 3.57
N LEU A 17 1.56 -7.68 4.85
CA LEU A 17 2.90 -7.40 5.37
C LEU A 17 3.72 -8.69 5.50
N ALA A 18 4.95 -8.64 5.03
CA ALA A 18 5.98 -9.65 5.20
C ALA A 18 7.30 -8.99 5.62
N LYS A 19 8.25 -9.74 6.21
CA LYS A 19 9.50 -9.20 6.78
C LYS A 19 10.29 -8.22 5.88
N GLY A 20 10.13 -8.27 4.55
CA GLY A 20 10.86 -7.38 3.63
C GLY A 20 10.02 -6.67 2.58
N ASN A 21 8.70 -6.85 2.58
CA ASN A 21 7.83 -6.22 1.61
C ASN A 21 6.40 -6.08 2.11
N LEU A 22 5.68 -5.14 1.49
CA LEU A 22 4.23 -5.09 1.52
C LEU A 22 3.68 -5.43 0.13
N THR A 23 2.57 -6.16 0.10
CA THR A 23 1.90 -6.57 -1.13
C THR A 23 0.45 -6.09 -1.10
N LEU A 24 0.05 -5.33 -2.12
CA LEU A 24 -1.29 -4.85 -2.36
C LEU A 24 -2.06 -5.90 -3.15
N ASN A 25 -3.28 -6.23 -2.74
CA ASN A 25 -4.16 -7.11 -3.51
C ASN A 25 -4.68 -6.42 -4.79
N LYS A 26 -5.42 -7.16 -5.63
CA LYS A 26 -5.94 -6.65 -6.91
C LYS A 26 -6.76 -5.34 -6.75
N PRO A 27 -7.74 -5.25 -5.83
CA PRO A 27 -8.47 -3.99 -5.58
C PRO A 27 -7.58 -2.82 -5.19
N ALA A 28 -6.59 -3.02 -4.31
CA ALA A 28 -5.67 -1.95 -3.96
C ALA A 28 -4.73 -1.59 -5.13
N THR A 29 -4.41 -2.54 -6.00
CA THR A 29 -3.51 -2.37 -7.14
C THR A 29 -4.06 -1.43 -8.22
N THR A 30 -5.38 -1.30 -8.37
CA THR A 30 -5.98 -0.43 -9.40
C THR A 30 -5.57 1.04 -9.21
N PHE A 31 -5.32 1.47 -7.97
CA PHE A 31 -4.84 2.82 -7.66
C PHE A 31 -3.35 3.03 -7.96
N PHE A 32 -2.61 1.97 -8.25
CA PHE A 32 -1.15 1.97 -8.46
C PHE A 32 -0.76 1.57 -9.88
N GLU A 33 -1.70 1.37 -10.82
CA GLU A 33 -1.42 0.92 -12.19
C GLU A 33 -0.39 1.79 -12.92
N ASN A 34 -0.44 3.10 -12.68
CA ASN A 34 0.47 4.08 -13.28
C ASN A 34 1.60 4.52 -12.32
N ALA A 35 1.79 3.83 -11.19
CA ALA A 35 2.81 4.16 -10.21
C ALA A 35 4.20 3.78 -10.71
N TYR A 36 5.08 4.78 -10.83
CA TYR A 36 6.49 4.58 -11.11
C TYR A 36 7.29 4.30 -9.83
N SER A 37 6.91 4.97 -8.74
CA SER A 37 7.44 4.78 -7.40
C SER A 37 6.34 5.06 -6.36
N VAL A 38 6.64 4.87 -5.09
CA VAL A 38 5.73 5.22 -3.99
C VAL A 38 6.46 5.98 -2.90
N MET A 39 5.71 6.76 -2.13
CA MET A 39 6.13 7.23 -0.81
C MET A 39 5.46 6.38 0.26
N LEU A 40 6.18 6.11 1.33
CA LEU A 40 5.68 5.40 2.50
C LEU A 40 5.71 6.34 3.70
N GLY A 41 4.64 6.32 4.48
CA GLY A 41 4.53 7.07 5.73
C GLY A 41 3.97 6.20 6.84
N TYR A 42 4.30 6.53 8.07
CA TYR A 42 3.77 5.86 9.25
C TYR A 42 3.38 6.90 10.31
N ASN A 43 2.20 6.75 10.89
CA ASN A 43 1.75 7.52 12.05
C ASN A 43 1.72 6.59 13.26
N LYS A 44 2.60 6.88 14.24
CA LYS A 44 2.78 6.09 15.46
C LYS A 44 1.53 6.12 16.36
N ASP A 45 0.92 7.29 16.54
CA ASP A 45 -0.22 7.46 17.44
C ASP A 45 -1.45 6.70 16.95
N LYS A 46 -1.69 6.73 15.63
CA LYS A 46 -2.83 6.07 14.99
C LYS A 46 -2.54 4.63 14.56
N LYS A 47 -1.28 4.19 14.62
CA LYS A 47 -0.80 2.93 14.04
C LYS A 47 -1.27 2.76 12.59
N THR A 48 -1.03 3.77 11.77
CA THR A 48 -1.53 3.83 10.38
C THR A 48 -0.37 3.99 9.42
N VAL A 49 -0.39 3.21 8.34
CA VAL A 49 0.58 3.31 7.24
C VAL A 49 -0.09 3.98 6.05
N PHE A 50 0.67 4.85 5.38
CA PHE A 50 0.26 5.61 4.22
C PHE A 50 1.12 5.21 3.03
N ILE A 51 0.49 4.88 1.91
CA ILE A 51 1.17 4.47 0.69
C ILE A 51 0.67 5.38 -0.44
N LYS A 52 1.54 6.28 -0.92
CA LYS A 52 1.19 7.26 -1.95
C LYS A 52 1.85 6.87 -3.29
N PRO A 53 1.09 6.57 -4.35
CA PRO A 53 1.67 6.37 -5.67
C PRO A 53 2.24 7.67 -6.22
N LEU A 54 3.39 7.58 -6.87
CA LEU A 54 3.99 8.65 -7.65
C LEU A 54 4.05 8.19 -9.11
N ASN A 55 3.42 8.96 -9.99
CA ASN A 55 3.59 8.76 -11.44
C ASN A 55 5.00 9.21 -11.86
N LYS A 56 5.39 8.91 -13.11
CA LYS A 56 6.73 9.20 -13.61
C LYS A 56 7.09 10.69 -13.54
N GLU A 57 6.14 11.58 -13.84
CA GLU A 57 6.38 13.03 -13.80
C GLU A 57 6.66 13.49 -12.37
N HIS A 58 5.81 13.12 -11.41
CA HIS A 58 5.98 13.45 -9.99
C HIS A 58 7.24 12.82 -9.39
N ALA A 59 7.57 11.59 -9.78
CA ALA A 59 8.76 10.90 -9.30
C ALA A 59 10.06 11.53 -9.80
N LEU A 60 10.05 12.15 -10.99
CA LEU A 60 11.22 12.79 -11.58
C LEU A 60 11.37 14.26 -11.19
N ARG A 61 10.34 14.86 -10.58
CA ARG A 61 10.50 16.19 -9.99
C ARG A 61 11.41 16.10 -8.75
N HIS A 62 12.28 17.10 -8.62
CA HIS A 62 13.19 17.26 -7.49
C HIS A 62 12.51 17.93 -6.27
N ASP A 63 11.18 18.03 -6.28
CA ASP A 63 10.37 18.55 -5.17
C ASP A 63 10.27 17.54 -4.01
N VAL A 64 10.39 16.24 -4.31
CA VAL A 64 10.48 15.16 -3.32
C VAL A 64 11.88 14.57 -3.34
N SER A 65 12.52 14.49 -2.18
CA SER A 65 13.84 13.84 -2.02
C SER A 65 13.79 12.41 -2.55
N ASP A 66 14.79 12.01 -3.34
CA ASP A 66 14.88 10.66 -3.87
C ASP A 66 15.00 9.60 -2.77
N SER A 67 15.53 9.97 -1.60
CA SER A 67 15.58 9.10 -0.42
C SER A 67 14.20 8.72 0.14
N SER A 68 13.15 9.48 -0.22
CA SER A 68 11.77 9.26 0.22
C SER A 68 10.93 8.48 -0.80
N LYS A 69 11.53 8.06 -1.93
CA LYS A 69 10.86 7.34 -3.01
C LYS A 69 11.28 5.87 -2.98
N TYR A 70 10.31 4.98 -2.99
CA TYR A 70 10.52 3.55 -2.98
C TYR A 70 10.03 2.90 -4.27
N ARG A 71 10.79 1.92 -4.75
CA ARG A 71 10.42 1.18 -5.96
C ARG A 71 9.20 0.30 -5.68
N ILE A 72 8.23 0.36 -6.57
CA ILE A 72 7.08 -0.52 -6.61
C ILE A 72 7.15 -1.42 -7.85
N THR A 73 6.74 -2.68 -7.69
CA THR A 73 6.49 -3.60 -8.79
C THR A 73 4.99 -3.74 -8.95
N VAL A 74 4.46 -3.34 -10.11
CA VAL A 74 3.03 -3.42 -10.42
C VAL A 74 2.80 -4.59 -11.38
N LYS A 75 1.86 -5.47 -11.04
CA LYS A 75 1.41 -6.62 -11.84
C LYS A 75 -0.11 -6.59 -11.95
N SER A 76 -0.68 -7.37 -12.88
CA SER A 76 -2.13 -7.39 -13.12
C SER A 76 -2.99 -7.85 -11.93
N SER A 77 -2.40 -8.57 -10.97
CA SER A 77 -3.12 -9.12 -9.81
C SER A 77 -2.62 -8.61 -8.46
N TYR A 78 -1.48 -7.92 -8.42
CA TYR A 78 -0.90 -7.38 -7.20
C TYR A 78 0.11 -6.28 -7.49
N SER A 79 0.38 -5.46 -6.48
CA SER A 79 1.54 -4.57 -6.47
C SER A 79 2.39 -4.85 -5.23
N ARG A 80 3.70 -4.70 -5.34
CA ARG A 80 4.63 -4.98 -4.25
C ARG A 80 5.65 -3.88 -4.08
N VAL A 81 5.84 -3.45 -2.85
CA VAL A 81 6.91 -2.52 -2.46
C VAL A 81 7.88 -3.31 -1.59
N THR A 82 9.11 -3.48 -2.09
CA THR A 82 10.17 -4.21 -1.37
C THR A 82 11.06 -3.20 -0.67
N ASN A 83 10.96 -3.13 0.65
CA ASN A 83 11.78 -2.27 1.47
C ASN A 83 11.96 -2.89 2.87
N LYS A 84 13.10 -3.55 3.09
CA LYS A 84 13.38 -4.25 4.35
C LYS A 84 13.49 -3.29 5.53
N ALA A 85 14.22 -2.18 5.36
CA ALA A 85 14.44 -1.22 6.43
C ALA A 85 13.12 -0.61 6.92
N PHE A 86 12.25 -0.18 6.00
CA PHE A 86 10.92 0.32 6.36
C PHE A 86 10.08 -0.75 7.06
N MET A 87 10.07 -1.98 6.54
CA MET A 87 9.31 -3.06 7.15
C MET A 87 9.79 -3.35 8.58
N GLU A 88 11.09 -3.46 8.80
CA GLU A 88 11.69 -3.67 10.13
C GLU A 88 11.28 -2.56 11.11
N GLU A 89 11.33 -1.29 10.67
CA GLU A 89 10.89 -0.15 11.47
C GLU A 89 9.41 -0.23 11.83
N ILE A 90 8.50 -0.43 10.88
CA ILE A 90 7.07 -0.44 11.18
C ILE A 90 6.66 -1.66 12.02
N ILE A 91 7.28 -2.82 11.79
CA ILE A 91 7.02 -4.06 12.56
C ILE A 91 7.43 -3.82 14.01
N SER A 92 8.62 -3.23 14.22
CA SER A 92 9.12 -2.88 15.54
C SER A 92 8.22 -1.85 16.24
N MET A 93 7.89 -0.74 15.56
CA MET A 93 7.10 0.35 16.15
C MET A 93 5.64 -0.04 16.41
N ALA A 94 5.05 -0.87 15.56
CA ALA A 94 3.68 -1.34 15.73
C ALA A 94 3.57 -2.56 16.65
N HIS A 95 4.69 -3.14 17.08
CA HIS A 95 4.78 -4.40 17.83
C HIS A 95 4.06 -5.55 17.13
N ILE A 96 4.28 -5.66 15.82
CA ILE A 96 3.73 -6.73 14.99
C ILE A 96 4.71 -7.89 14.99
N ASP A 97 4.24 -9.10 15.23
CA ASP A 97 5.06 -10.31 15.05
C ASP A 97 4.86 -10.88 13.64
N LEU A 98 5.94 -11.00 12.87
CA LEU A 98 5.95 -11.63 11.53
C LEU A 98 6.88 -12.84 11.49
N GLU A 99 7.17 -13.50 12.62
CA GLU A 99 8.20 -14.54 12.71
C GLU A 99 8.04 -15.65 11.66
N ASN A 100 6.80 -16.13 11.43
CA ASN A 100 6.53 -17.27 10.54
C ASN A 100 5.37 -17.06 9.55
N GLU A 101 4.67 -15.92 9.60
CA GLU A 101 3.47 -15.68 8.79
C GLU A 101 3.42 -14.25 8.24
N THR A 102 2.66 -14.08 7.16
CA THR A 102 2.30 -12.78 6.63
C THR A 102 1.01 -12.31 7.27
N LYS A 103 0.93 -11.05 7.70
CA LYS A 103 -0.29 -10.47 8.26
C LYS A 103 -1.01 -9.61 7.25
N LYS A 104 -2.34 -9.63 7.25
CA LYS A 104 -3.17 -8.88 6.30
C LYS A 104 -3.96 -7.81 7.02
N PHE A 105 -4.00 -6.63 6.43
CA PHE A 105 -4.70 -5.48 6.99
C PHE A 105 -5.63 -4.86 5.95
N LYS A 106 -6.78 -4.37 6.40
CA LYS A 106 -7.64 -3.56 5.55
C LYS A 106 -6.98 -2.23 5.26
N ALA A 107 -7.17 -1.77 4.03
CA ALA A 107 -6.81 -0.44 3.62
C ALA A 107 -7.99 0.27 2.97
N ASN A 108 -7.97 1.58 3.00
CA ASN A 108 -8.95 2.43 2.36
C ASN A 108 -8.23 3.46 1.50
N TRP A 109 -8.72 3.64 0.28
CA TRP A 109 -8.21 4.66 -0.61
C TRP A 109 -8.82 6.02 -0.25
N ASN A 110 -7.96 7.02 -0.01
CA ASN A 110 -8.37 8.40 0.15
C ASN A 110 -8.27 9.11 -1.20
N GLU A 111 -9.41 9.33 -1.84
CA GLU A 111 -9.49 9.98 -3.16
C GLU A 111 -8.98 11.42 -3.15
N LYS A 112 -9.19 12.18 -2.06
CA LYS A 112 -8.79 13.58 -2.00
C LYS A 112 -7.27 13.72 -2.02
N GLU A 113 -6.59 12.91 -1.21
CA GLU A 113 -5.13 12.97 -1.05
C GLU A 113 -4.39 12.05 -2.03
N GLN A 114 -5.13 11.17 -2.71
CA GLN A 114 -4.61 10.09 -3.56
C GLN A 114 -3.60 9.21 -2.78
N ILE A 115 -4.03 8.69 -1.63
CA ILE A 115 -3.21 7.89 -0.71
C ILE A 115 -3.98 6.65 -0.26
N LEU A 116 -3.32 5.49 -0.26
CA LEU A 116 -3.85 4.28 0.36
C LEU A 116 -3.49 4.27 1.85
N ILE A 117 -4.50 4.14 2.70
CA ILE A 117 -4.38 4.22 4.16
C ILE A 117 -4.67 2.84 4.75
N MET A 118 -3.67 2.22 5.37
CA MET A 118 -3.77 0.91 6.03
C MET A 118 -3.77 1.09 7.55
N ASP A 119 -4.78 0.54 8.23
CA ASP A 119 -4.85 0.53 9.70
C ASP A 119 -4.23 -0.76 10.24
N LEU A 120 -3.27 -0.65 11.15
CA LEU A 120 -2.57 -1.79 11.76
C LEU A 120 -3.25 -2.29 13.05
N LYS A 121 -4.40 -1.74 13.45
CA LYS A 121 -5.08 -2.15 14.69
C LYS A 121 -5.78 -3.50 14.60
N GLU A 122 -6.25 -3.90 13.42
CA GLU A 122 -7.04 -5.11 13.23
C GLU A 122 -6.58 -5.88 11.99
N GLU A 123 -6.20 -7.14 12.20
CA GLU A 123 -5.80 -8.09 11.16
C GLU A 123 -7.03 -8.78 10.55
N VAL A 124 -6.95 -9.16 9.27
CA VAL A 124 -8.03 -9.78 8.47
C VAL A 124 -7.74 -11.23 8.11
#